data_AF-A0A968XT47-F1
#
_entry.id   AF-A0A968XT47-F1
#
_cell.length_a   1.000
_cell.length_b   1.000
_cell.length_c   1.000
_cell.angle_alpha   90.00
_cell.angle_beta   90.00
_cell.angle_gamma   90.00
#
_symmetry.space_group_name_H-M   'P 1'
#
loop_
_entity.id
_entity.type
_entity.pdbx_description
1 polymer ?
#
loop_
_entity_poly.entity_id
_entity_poly.type
_entity_poly.pdbx_seq_one_letter_code
_entity_poly.pdbx_strand_id
1 'polypeptide(L)'
;MMITKPEFVAHTPSSPSGGWHGLKDHLEAVAVDAETKAGKLNAGRLGYYAGLWHDLGKYNSKFQDFLQKAHAAKLSDQKPPT
;
A
#
# COMPACT_ATOMS: atom_id res chain seq x y z
N MET A 1 -6.51 18.37 14.20
CA MET A 1 -6.52 16.89 14.26
C MET A 1 -5.15 16.42 13.79
N MET A 2 -4.32 15.87 14.68
CA MET A 2 -3.05 15.26 14.24
C MET A 2 -3.41 13.96 13.54
N ILE A 3 -3.29 13.90 12.22
CA ILE A 3 -3.43 12.64 11.50
C ILE A 3 -2.17 11.83 11.81
N THR A 4 -2.30 10.89 12.74
CA THR A 4 -1.24 9.95 13.07
C THR A 4 -1.04 9.01 11.89
N LYS A 5 0.22 8.68 11.63
CA LYS A 5 0.60 7.72 10.60
C LYS A 5 -0.08 6.37 10.85
N PRO A 6 -0.61 5.68 9.82
CA PRO A 6 -1.16 4.34 9.96
C PRO A 6 -0.10 3.36 10.49
N GLU A 7 -0.52 2.38 11.31
CA GLU A 7 0.36 1.33 11.84
C GLU A 7 1.00 0.49 10.71
N PHE A 8 0.21 0.15 9.70
CA PHE A 8 0.66 -0.52 8.48
C PHE A 8 0.37 0.36 7.27
N VAL A 9 1.37 0.51 6.41
CA VAL A 9 1.29 1.35 5.21
C VAL A 9 1.54 0.54 3.94
N ALA A 10 0.84 0.90 2.86
CA ALA A 10 0.96 0.22 1.57
C ALA A 10 2.21 0.64 0.80
N HIS A 11 2.57 1.91 0.87
CA HIS A 11 3.69 2.49 0.12
C HIS A 11 4.19 3.77 0.80
N THR A 12 5.41 4.18 0.43
CA THR A 12 5.98 5.45 0.85
C THR A 12 5.25 6.63 0.20
N PRO A 13 5.27 7.82 0.82
CA PRO A 13 4.78 9.05 0.20
C PRO A 13 5.48 9.37 -1.14
N SER A 14 4.69 9.84 -2.12
CA SER A 14 5.21 10.26 -3.42
C SER A 14 6.06 11.53 -3.34
N SER A 15 5.80 12.39 -2.36
CA SER A 15 6.58 13.60 -2.05
C SER A 15 6.92 13.67 -0.55
N PRO A 16 7.92 14.47 -0.14
CA PRO A 16 8.25 14.69 1.27
C PRO A 16 7.09 15.23 2.11
N SER A 17 6.19 16.01 1.50
CA SER A 17 4.98 16.55 2.12
C SER A 17 3.76 15.64 2.01
N GLY A 18 3.89 14.49 1.33
CA GLY A 18 2.79 13.57 1.08
C GLY A 18 2.43 12.73 2.30
N GLY A 19 1.15 12.35 2.39
CA GLY A 19 0.67 11.45 3.43
C GLY A 19 1.06 9.99 3.20
N TRP A 20 1.20 9.25 4.30
CA TRP A 20 1.26 7.79 4.24
C TRP A 20 -0.12 7.22 3.95
N HIS A 21 -0.19 6.20 3.09
CA HIS A 21 -1.43 5.51 2.77
C HIS A 21 -1.53 4.21 3.59
N GLY A 22 -2.61 4.06 4.36
CA GLY A 22 -2.85 2.87 5.17
C GLY A 22 -3.01 1.61 4.32
N LEU A 23 -2.44 0.50 4.78
CA LEU A 23 -2.46 -0.76 4.03
C LEU A 23 -3.88 -1.31 3.85
N LYS A 24 -4.72 -1.26 4.91
CA LYS A 24 -6.11 -1.71 4.83
C LYS A 24 -6.90 -0.90 3.80
N ASP A 25 -6.87 0.42 3.89
CA ASP A 25 -7.62 1.32 2.99
C ASP A 25 -7.16 1.12 1.54
N HIS A 26 -5.85 0.95 1.33
CA HIS A 26 -5.30 0.63 0.03
C HIS A 26 -5.84 -0.70 -0.53
N LEU A 27 -5.79 -1.78 0.26
CA LEU A 27 -6.28 -3.10 -0.17
C LEU A 27 -7.78 -3.08 -0.49
N GLU A 28 -8.58 -2.38 0.31
CA GLU A 28 -10.02 -2.24 0.08
C GLU A 28 -10.31 -1.44 -1.20
N ALA A 29 -9.61 -0.33 -1.43
CA ALA A 29 -9.76 0.45 -2.66
C ALA A 29 -9.36 -0.35 -3.91
N VAL A 30 -8.22 -1.07 -3.86
CA VAL A 30 -7.78 -1.94 -4.96
C VAL A 30 -8.75 -3.08 -5.21
N ALA A 31 -9.31 -3.68 -4.15
CA ALA A 31 -10.29 -4.76 -4.28
C ALA A 31 -11.56 -4.30 -5.01
N VAL A 32 -12.10 -3.12 -4.68
CA VAL A 32 -13.28 -2.54 -5.36
C VAL A 32 -12.99 -2.24 -6.83
N ASP A 33 -11.82 -1.68 -7.13
CA ASP A 33 -11.38 -1.42 -8.49
C ASP A 33 -11.21 -2.72 -9.30
N ALA A 34 -10.61 -3.74 -8.69
CA ALA A 34 -10.39 -5.04 -9.29
C ALA A 34 -11.71 -5.77 -9.55
N GLU A 35 -12.67 -5.69 -8.62
CA GLU A 35 -14.03 -6.21 -8.80
C GLU A 35 -14.71 -5.58 -10.02
N THR A 36 -14.68 -4.25 -10.13
CA THR A 36 -15.29 -3.52 -11.24
C THR A 36 -14.68 -3.93 -12.59
N LYS A 37 -13.36 -4.08 -12.64
CA LYS A 37 -12.64 -4.48 -13.87
C LYS A 37 -12.91 -5.94 -14.23
N ALA A 38 -12.84 -6.86 -13.27
CA ALA A 38 -13.08 -8.28 -13.47
C ALA A 38 -14.56 -8.59 -13.71
N GLY A 39 -15.48 -7.73 -13.26
CA GLY A 39 -16.92 -7.83 -13.53
C GLY A 39 -17.25 -7.85 -15.03
N LYS A 40 -16.45 -7.18 -15.87
CA LYS A 40 -16.58 -7.24 -17.34
C LYS A 40 -16.40 -8.65 -17.92
N LEU A 41 -15.81 -9.56 -17.14
CA LEU A 41 -15.56 -10.96 -17.47
C LEU A 41 -16.40 -11.92 -16.61
N ASN A 42 -17.45 -11.43 -15.93
CA ASN A 42 -18.22 -12.18 -14.92
C ASN A 42 -17.37 -12.72 -13.75
N ALA A 43 -16.22 -12.10 -13.48
CA ALA A 43 -15.26 -12.53 -12.48
C ALA A 43 -15.10 -11.53 -11.32
N GLY A 44 -16.12 -10.70 -11.04
CA GLY A 44 -16.04 -9.59 -10.06
C GLY A 44 -15.54 -10.02 -8.68
N ARG A 45 -16.16 -11.03 -8.05
CA ARG A 45 -15.73 -11.53 -6.74
C ARG A 45 -14.30 -12.07 -6.73
N LEU A 46 -13.88 -12.73 -7.81
CA LEU A 46 -12.50 -13.19 -7.93
C LEU A 46 -11.54 -12.01 -8.00
N GLY A 47 -11.90 -10.96 -8.77
CA GLY A 47 -11.16 -9.69 -8.79
C GLY A 47 -11.06 -9.04 -7.42
N TYR A 48 -12.18 -8.98 -6.67
CA TYR A 48 -12.21 -8.44 -5.30
C TYR A 48 -11.21 -9.16 -4.38
N TYR A 49 -11.28 -10.49 -4.30
CA TYR A 49 -10.37 -11.26 -3.45
C TYR A 49 -8.92 -11.18 -3.91
N ALA A 50 -8.66 -11.20 -5.23
CA ALA A 50 -7.32 -10.99 -5.75
C ALA A 50 -6.76 -9.62 -5.33
N GLY A 51 -7.57 -8.56 -5.40
CA GLY A 51 -7.19 -7.22 -4.94
C GLY A 51 -6.88 -7.17 -3.44
N LEU A 52 -7.69 -7.82 -2.60
CA LEU A 52 -7.41 -7.91 -1.16
C LEU A 52 -6.12 -8.68 -0.86
N TRP A 53 -5.80 -9.73 -1.61
CA TRP A 53 -4.67 -10.61 -1.30
C TRP A 53 -3.34 -10.12 -1.84
N HIS A 54 -3.34 -9.32 -2.91
CA HIS A 54 -2.14 -9.07 -3.71
C HIS A 54 -0.94 -8.53 -2.89
N ASP A 55 -1.23 -7.72 -1.87
CA ASP A 55 -0.23 -7.02 -1.06
C ASP A 55 -0.30 -7.40 0.44
N LEU A 56 -0.97 -8.49 0.81
CA LEU A 56 -1.05 -8.92 2.22
C LEU A 56 0.33 -9.15 2.85
N GLY A 57 1.34 -9.52 2.04
CA GLY A 57 2.72 -9.66 2.50
C GLY A 57 3.29 -8.38 3.12
N LYS A 58 2.72 -7.20 2.83
CA LYS A 58 3.15 -5.92 3.41
C LYS A 58 2.82 -5.77 4.89
N TYR A 59 1.94 -6.61 5.46
CA TYR A 59 1.79 -6.70 6.92
C TYR A 59 3.02 -7.30 7.63
N ASN A 60 3.96 -7.88 6.88
CA ASN A 60 5.22 -8.34 7.45
C ASN A 60 6.04 -7.17 8.01
N SER A 61 6.45 -7.26 9.28
CA SER A 61 7.22 -6.20 9.95
C SER A 61 8.53 -5.85 9.23
N LYS A 62 9.22 -6.82 8.61
CA LYS A 62 10.44 -6.55 7.83
C LYS A 62 10.14 -5.71 6.59
N PHE A 63 8.97 -5.90 5.97
CA PHE A 63 8.56 -5.09 4.83
C PHE A 63 8.17 -3.67 5.27
N GLN A 64 7.50 -3.52 6.40
CA GLN A 64 7.22 -2.20 6.98
C GLN A 64 8.52 -1.44 7.31
N ASP A 65 9.50 -2.10 7.91
CA ASP A 65 10.83 -1.54 8.16
C ASP A 65 11.54 -1.12 6.87
N PHE A 66 11.44 -1.94 5.82
CA PHE A 66 11.95 -1.59 4.49
C PHE A 66 11.32 -0.30 3.97
N LEU A 67 9.99 -0.13 4.07
CA LEU A 67 9.30 1.09 3.66
C LEU A 67 9.77 2.32 4.45
N GLN A 68 10.03 2.18 5.76
CA GLN A 68 10.60 3.27 6.56
C GLN A 68 11.97 3.69 6.06
N LYS A 69 12.87 2.72 5.86
CA LYS A 69 14.23 2.97 5.38
C LYS A 69 14.24 3.57 3.98
N ALA A 70 13.37 3.07 3.09
CA ALA A 70 13.22 3.62 1.74
C ALA A 70 12.74 5.08 1.76
N HIS A 71 11.78 5.42 2.64
CA HIS A 71 11.33 6.79 2.80
C HIS A 71 12.43 7.70 3.35
N ALA A 72 13.16 7.26 4.38
CA ALA A 72 14.28 8.01 4.94
C ALA A 72 15.37 8.26 3.90
N ALA A 73 15.76 7.23 3.14
CA ALA A 73 16.76 7.36 2.08
C ALA A 73 16.35 8.41 1.04
N LYS A 74 15.07 8.41 0.63
CA LYS A 74 14.50 9.39 -0.31
C LYS A 74 14.56 10.83 0.22
N LEU A 75 14.39 11.04 1.53
CA LEU A 75 14.49 12.37 2.14
C LEU A 75 15.95 12.87 2.23
N SER A 76 16.90 11.94 2.34
CA SER A 76 18.34 12.24 2.44
C SER A 76 19.08 12.17 1.09
N ASP A 77 18.37 11.99 -0.02
CA ASP A 77 18.93 11.78 -1.37
C ASP A 77 19.94 10.61 -1.45
N GLN A 78 19.64 9.54 -0.70
CA GLN A 78 20.44 8.32 -0.61
C GLN A 78 19.78 7.17 -1.38
N LYS A 79 20.58 6.16 -1.76
CA LYS A 79 20.07 4.96 -2.41
C LYS A 79 19.17 4.17 -1.44
N PRO A 80 17.96 3.74 -1.87
CA PRO A 80 17.08 2.95 -1.02
C PRO A 80 17.69 1.57 -0.70
N PRO A 81 17.28 0.95 0.42
CA PRO A 81 17.65 -0.42 0.73
C PRO A 81 17.18 -1.37 -0.37
N THR A 82 17.90 -2.49 -0.54
CA THR A 82 17.56 -3.60 -1.46
C THR A 82 17.09 -4.81 -0.70
#